data_AF-A0A6I1H8S8-F1
#
_entry.id   AF-A0A6I1H8S8-F1
#
_cell.length_a   1.000
_cell.length_b   1.000
_cell.length_c   1.000
_cell.angle_alpha   90.00
_cell.angle_beta   90.00
_cell.angle_gamma   90.00
#
_symmetry.space_group_name_H-M   'P 1'
#
loop_
_entity.id
_entity.type
_entity.pdbx_description
1 polymer ?
#
loop_
_entity_poly.entity_id
_entity_poly.type
_entity_poly.pdbx_seq_one_letter_code
_entity_poly.pdbx_strand_id
1 'polypeptide(L)'
;MTAVPQRAYLGTRKGLFQFDVDAAGAWQLALVQFAGDPVSMLLHDGRDGALYAALNLGHFGAKLHRLDAGASAWQEVAVPAYPAKPEGSSDTVDWTLRQIWSLAAGGADQPGVLWAGTLPGGLFRSSDRGDSWQLVESLWNAPQRAQWFGGGYDVPGIHSICVDPRDSAKVLVGVSCGGVWQTVDGGASWALSATGMRADYMPPELDENEAVQDPHRIVRSAGAPDALWCQHHNGIWRSRDAGWHWEEVTTAPLSHFGFAVAVHPRDGDTAWFVPAQADVLRIPLDGALAVTRTRDGGKTFEVLRDGLPQRHCYDLVYRHGLALADDGRSLLMASTTGGAWYSSDEGEHWQTISAHLPPVYAVCFSTP
;
A
#
# COMPACT_ATOMS: atom_id res chain seq x y z
N MET A 1 10.07 16.19 18.98
CA MET A 1 10.34 16.14 17.52
C MET A 1 10.61 14.70 17.18
N THR A 2 9.87 14.12 16.25
CA THR A 2 10.14 12.79 15.70
C THR A 2 11.48 12.82 14.95
N ALA A 3 12.25 11.73 15.05
CA ALA A 3 13.58 11.67 14.44
C ALA A 3 13.48 11.52 12.92
N VAL A 4 14.41 12.15 12.20
CA VAL A 4 14.56 11.96 10.75
C VAL A 4 14.98 10.51 10.48
N PRO A 5 14.33 9.80 9.54
CA PRO A 5 14.67 8.41 9.25
C PRO A 5 16.13 8.28 8.81
N GLN A 6 16.81 7.27 9.35
CA GLN A 6 18.21 6.96 9.02
C GLN A 6 18.35 5.69 8.17
N ARG A 7 17.23 4.99 7.91
CA ARG A 7 17.20 3.72 7.20
C ARG A 7 15.92 3.55 6.39
N ALA A 8 16.07 3.00 5.21
CA ALA A 8 15.00 2.68 4.28
C ALA A 8 15.21 1.30 3.68
N TYR A 9 14.10 0.64 3.33
CA TYR A 9 14.07 -0.67 2.72
C TYR A 9 13.27 -0.63 1.42
N LEU A 10 13.83 -1.21 0.37
CA LEU A 10 13.19 -1.31 -0.94
C LEU A 10 13.08 -2.80 -1.30
N GLY A 11 11.84 -3.30 -1.34
CA GLY A 11 11.52 -4.65 -1.79
C GLY A 11 11.41 -4.67 -3.31
N THR A 12 12.26 -5.44 -3.96
CA THR A 12 12.42 -5.41 -5.43
C THR A 12 12.23 -6.78 -6.05
N ARG A 13 12.19 -6.83 -7.38
CA ARG A 13 12.22 -8.08 -8.16
C ARG A 13 13.47 -8.94 -7.94
N LYS A 14 14.54 -8.41 -7.36
CA LYS A 14 15.83 -9.12 -7.18
C LYS A 14 16.41 -9.01 -5.77
N GLY A 15 15.58 -8.73 -4.77
CA GLY A 15 15.94 -8.78 -3.37
C GLY A 15 15.43 -7.59 -2.57
N LEU A 16 15.81 -7.57 -1.30
CA LEU A 16 15.60 -6.48 -0.36
C LEU A 16 16.85 -5.63 -0.30
N PHE A 17 16.73 -4.35 -0.63
CA PHE A 17 17.83 -3.39 -0.61
C PHE A 17 17.64 -2.47 0.59
N GLN A 18 18.60 -2.48 1.50
CA GLN A 18 18.64 -1.58 2.65
C GLN A 18 19.55 -0.40 2.32
N PHE A 19 19.03 0.81 2.50
CA PHE A 19 19.80 2.04 2.42
C PHE A 19 19.89 2.68 3.80
N ASP A 20 21.08 3.14 4.16
CA ASP A 20 21.35 3.88 5.39
C ASP A 20 21.89 5.27 5.05
N VAL A 21 21.64 6.25 5.91
CA VAL A 21 22.20 7.59 5.80
C VAL A 21 23.63 7.59 6.36
N ASP A 22 24.59 8.08 5.58
CA ASP A 22 25.98 8.21 6.01
C ASP A 22 26.23 9.47 6.86
N ALA A 23 27.45 9.64 7.36
CA ALA A 23 27.83 10.79 8.18
C ALA A 23 27.73 12.15 7.45
N ALA A 24 27.68 12.15 6.11
CA ALA A 24 27.46 13.36 5.31
C ALA A 24 25.98 13.61 5.03
N GLY A 25 25.07 12.74 5.47
CA GLY A 25 23.64 12.83 5.23
C GLY A 25 23.19 12.24 3.90
N ALA A 26 24.05 11.50 3.19
CA ALA A 26 23.71 10.88 1.92
C ALA A 26 23.22 9.43 2.11
N TRP A 27 22.22 9.03 1.33
CA TRP A 27 21.72 7.65 1.32
C TRP A 27 22.71 6.72 0.58
N GLN A 28 23.15 5.66 1.25
CA GLN A 28 24.08 4.67 0.71
C GLN A 28 23.47 3.28 0.80
N LEU A 29 23.72 2.45 -0.22
CA LEU A 29 23.36 1.04 -0.18
C LEU A 29 24.20 0.35 0.91
N ALA A 30 23.53 -0.07 1.98
CA ALA A 30 24.18 -0.69 3.13
C ALA A 30 24.21 -2.22 3.01
N LEU A 31 23.10 -2.81 2.57
CA LEU A 31 22.95 -4.26 2.53
C LEU A 31 21.99 -4.70 1.42
N VAL A 32 22.28 -5.85 0.81
CA VAL A 32 21.36 -6.58 -0.07
C VAL A 32 21.06 -7.93 0.57
N GLN A 33 19.78 -8.20 0.79
CA GLN A 33 19.26 -9.44 1.37
C GLN A 33 18.34 -10.13 0.36
N PHE A 34 18.22 -11.47 0.44
CA PHE A 34 17.44 -12.25 -0.53
C PHE A 34 17.84 -11.99 -1.99
N ALA A 35 19.15 -11.88 -2.24
CA ALA A 35 19.67 -11.49 -3.55
C ALA A 35 19.20 -12.45 -4.65
N GLY A 36 18.53 -11.91 -5.67
CA GLY A 36 17.96 -12.66 -6.79
C GLY A 36 16.48 -13.02 -6.62
N ASP A 37 15.95 -12.99 -5.40
CA ASP A 37 14.58 -13.37 -5.08
C ASP A 37 13.63 -12.15 -5.09
N PRO A 38 12.39 -12.28 -5.60
CA PRO A 38 11.43 -11.19 -5.57
C PRO A 38 10.88 -10.94 -4.16
N VAL A 39 11.16 -9.77 -3.58
CA VAL A 39 10.61 -9.32 -2.29
C VAL A 39 9.42 -8.41 -2.57
N SER A 40 8.22 -8.98 -2.53
CA SER A 40 6.99 -8.36 -3.03
C SER A 40 6.28 -7.46 -2.04
N MET A 41 6.54 -7.60 -0.74
CA MET A 41 5.94 -6.76 0.30
C MET A 41 6.85 -6.62 1.50
N LEU A 42 6.78 -5.46 2.15
CA LEU A 42 7.51 -5.13 3.37
C LEU A 42 6.56 -4.60 4.44
N LEU A 43 6.86 -4.90 5.70
CA LEU A 43 6.21 -4.29 6.86
C LEU A 43 7.25 -4.06 7.96
N HIS A 44 7.40 -2.81 8.40
CA HIS A 44 8.07 -2.50 9.66
C HIS A 44 7.00 -2.35 10.74
N ASP A 45 7.07 -3.17 11.78
CA ASP A 45 6.17 -3.09 12.92
C ASP A 45 6.77 -2.17 13.99
N GLY A 46 6.31 -0.91 14.03
CA GLY A 46 6.81 0.09 14.97
C GLY A 46 6.51 -0.23 16.45
N ARG A 47 5.74 -1.27 16.75
CA ARG A 47 5.42 -1.66 18.14
C ARG A 47 6.54 -2.47 18.79
N ASP A 48 7.26 -3.26 17.99
CA ASP A 48 8.34 -4.14 18.47
C ASP A 48 9.65 -4.03 17.65
N GLY A 49 9.65 -3.21 16.59
CA GLY A 49 10.79 -2.98 15.70
C GLY A 49 11.07 -4.13 14.74
N ALA A 50 10.19 -5.12 14.63
CA ALA A 50 10.37 -6.23 13.70
C ALA A 50 10.15 -5.78 12.25
N LEU A 51 10.97 -6.30 11.33
CA LEU A 51 10.80 -6.13 9.90
C LEU A 51 10.32 -7.45 9.29
N TYR A 52 9.31 -7.37 8.43
CA TYR A 52 8.78 -8.50 7.68
C TYR A 52 9.03 -8.31 6.18
N ALA A 53 9.44 -9.38 5.51
CA ALA A 53 9.64 -9.43 4.07
C ALA A 53 8.87 -10.60 3.48
N ALA A 54 7.86 -10.30 2.65
CA ALA A 54 7.17 -11.31 1.86
C ALA A 54 7.88 -11.50 0.53
N LEU A 55 8.15 -12.74 0.17
CA LEU A 55 8.80 -13.14 -1.07
C LEU A 55 7.78 -13.83 -1.98
N ASN A 56 7.86 -13.58 -3.29
CA ASN A 56 7.09 -14.28 -4.31
C ASN A 56 8.06 -15.03 -5.24
N LEU A 57 8.30 -16.31 -4.94
CA LEU A 57 9.35 -17.11 -5.57
C LEU A 57 8.90 -17.86 -6.83
N GLY A 58 7.74 -17.49 -7.39
CA GLY A 58 7.16 -18.18 -8.55
C GLY A 58 6.80 -19.62 -8.22
N HIS A 59 7.49 -20.59 -8.82
CA HIS A 59 7.21 -22.02 -8.65
C HIS A 59 7.33 -22.49 -7.19
N PHE A 60 8.19 -21.85 -6.39
CA PHE A 60 8.36 -22.20 -4.96
C PHE A 60 7.32 -21.53 -4.04
N GLY A 61 6.38 -20.76 -4.61
CA GLY A 61 5.30 -20.11 -3.88
C GLY A 61 5.73 -18.87 -3.09
N ALA A 62 4.82 -18.39 -2.24
CA ALA A 62 5.08 -17.27 -1.36
C ALA A 62 5.81 -17.71 -0.07
N LYS A 63 6.70 -16.85 0.43
CA LYS A 63 7.40 -17.01 1.70
C LYS A 63 7.29 -15.73 2.53
N LEU A 64 7.35 -15.85 3.84
CA LEU A 64 7.37 -14.70 4.76
C LEU A 64 8.54 -14.87 5.72
N HIS A 65 9.35 -13.83 5.85
CA HIS A 65 10.46 -13.80 6.79
C HIS A 65 10.27 -12.64 7.77
N ARG A 66 10.63 -12.86 9.02
CA ARG A 66 10.69 -11.86 10.09
C ARG A 66 12.14 -11.65 10.53
N LEU A 67 12.54 -10.40 10.68
CA LEU A 67 13.78 -9.98 11.33
C LEU A 67 13.40 -9.24 12.60
N ASP A 68 13.65 -9.87 13.75
CA ASP A 68 13.38 -9.26 15.05
C ASP A 68 14.33 -8.07 15.31
N ALA A 69 13.88 -7.07 16.07
CA ALA A 69 14.68 -5.89 16.38
C ALA A 69 16.03 -6.29 17.02
N GLY A 70 17.14 -5.81 16.46
CA GLY A 70 18.49 -6.13 16.91
C GLY A 70 18.99 -7.54 16.52
N ALA A 71 18.17 -8.37 15.87
CA ALA A 71 18.62 -9.64 15.33
C ALA A 71 19.52 -9.45 14.11
N SER A 72 20.41 -10.41 13.87
CA SER A 72 21.32 -10.43 12.73
C SER A 72 20.87 -11.38 11.61
N ALA A 73 19.82 -12.18 11.85
CA ALA A 73 19.35 -13.20 10.93
C ALA A 73 17.82 -13.21 10.84
N TRP A 74 17.34 -13.48 9.63
CA TRP A 74 15.93 -13.66 9.33
C TRP A 74 15.43 -15.04 9.77
N GLN A 75 14.22 -15.07 10.32
CA GLN A 75 13.45 -16.28 10.57
C GLN A 75 12.38 -16.43 9.50
N GLU A 76 12.29 -17.58 8.83
CA GLU A 76 11.10 -17.92 8.03
C GLU A 76 9.92 -18.19 8.98
N VAL A 77 8.80 -17.53 8.74
CA VAL A 77 7.54 -17.70 9.48
C VAL A 77 6.45 -18.20 8.53
N ALA A 78 5.27 -18.53 9.07
CA ALA A 78 4.20 -19.08 8.26
C ALA A 78 3.67 -18.06 7.23
N VAL A 79 3.05 -18.60 6.17
CA VAL A 79 2.31 -17.82 5.18
C VAL A 79 0.81 -18.16 5.26
N PRO A 80 -0.08 -17.24 4.83
CA PRO A 80 -1.50 -17.54 4.69
C PRO A 80 -1.78 -18.82 3.89
N ALA A 81 -2.75 -19.61 4.35
CA ALA A 81 -3.18 -20.82 3.67
C ALA A 81 -4.70 -20.81 3.50
N TYR A 82 -5.14 -21.01 2.26
CA TYR A 82 -6.57 -21.13 1.96
C TYR A 82 -7.10 -22.50 2.36
N PRO A 83 -8.38 -22.60 2.75
CA PRO A 83 -9.03 -23.90 2.84
C PRO A 83 -9.08 -24.57 1.47
N ALA A 84 -9.30 -25.88 1.46
CA ALA A 84 -9.54 -26.60 0.22
C ALA A 84 -10.80 -26.05 -0.46
N LYS A 85 -10.71 -25.80 -1.77
CA LYS A 85 -11.88 -25.41 -2.56
C LYS A 85 -12.88 -26.56 -2.61
N PRO A 86 -14.16 -26.34 -2.23
CA PRO A 86 -15.18 -27.37 -2.31
C PRO A 86 -15.33 -27.90 -3.74
N GLU A 87 -15.52 -29.21 -3.87
CA GLU A 87 -15.83 -29.83 -5.16
C GLU A 87 -17.12 -29.24 -5.73
N GLY A 88 -17.11 -28.89 -7.02
CA GLY A 88 -18.25 -28.26 -7.68
C GLY A 88 -18.51 -26.80 -7.33
N SER A 89 -17.59 -26.12 -6.63
CA SER A 89 -17.69 -24.67 -6.38
C SER A 89 -17.82 -23.88 -7.68
N SER A 90 -18.77 -22.92 -7.71
CA SER A 90 -18.95 -21.99 -8.83
C SER A 90 -18.03 -20.76 -8.77
N ASP A 91 -17.25 -20.63 -7.70
CA ASP A 91 -16.22 -19.59 -7.61
C ASP A 91 -15.16 -19.86 -8.69
N THR A 92 -14.87 -18.88 -9.54
CA THR A 92 -13.87 -19.01 -10.61
C THR A 92 -12.46 -18.73 -10.13
N VAL A 93 -12.31 -18.17 -8.92
CA VAL A 93 -11.02 -17.85 -8.33
C VAL A 93 -10.41 -19.09 -7.69
N ASP A 94 -9.12 -19.31 -7.91
CA ASP A 94 -8.39 -20.41 -7.25
C ASP A 94 -8.19 -20.12 -5.76
N TRP A 95 -8.45 -21.10 -4.91
CA TRP A 95 -8.24 -20.96 -3.46
C TRP A 95 -6.80 -21.35 -3.13
N THR A 96 -5.84 -20.53 -3.56
CA THR A 96 -4.41 -20.78 -3.36
C THR A 96 -3.66 -19.46 -3.26
N LEU A 97 -2.77 -19.35 -2.28
CA LEU A 97 -1.93 -18.17 -2.11
C LEU A 97 -0.96 -18.04 -3.29
N ARG A 98 -1.16 -17.01 -4.13
CA ARG A 98 -0.18 -16.64 -5.17
C ARG A 98 0.83 -15.64 -4.62
N GLN A 99 0.36 -14.67 -3.82
CA GLN A 99 1.21 -13.63 -3.26
C GLN A 99 0.58 -13.03 -2.00
N ILE A 100 1.41 -12.76 -0.99
CA ILE A 100 1.08 -11.81 0.07
C ILE A 100 1.24 -10.41 -0.55
N TRP A 101 0.11 -9.76 -0.81
CA TRP A 101 0.06 -8.53 -1.59
C TRP A 101 0.07 -7.27 -0.73
N SER A 102 -0.33 -7.39 0.54
CA SER A 102 -0.22 -6.34 1.54
C SER A 102 -0.02 -6.94 2.93
N LEU A 103 0.66 -6.19 3.80
CA LEU A 103 0.85 -6.50 5.20
C LEU A 103 0.55 -5.25 6.03
N ALA A 104 -0.04 -5.44 7.21
CA ALA A 104 -0.22 -4.39 8.20
C ALA A 104 -0.08 -4.95 9.62
N ALA A 105 0.47 -4.15 10.52
CA ALA A 105 0.43 -4.42 11.95
C ALA A 105 -0.96 -4.11 12.52
N GLY A 106 -1.37 -4.79 13.58
CA GLY A 106 -2.46 -4.33 14.45
C GLY A 106 -2.09 -3.02 15.17
N GLY A 107 -3.01 -2.45 15.94
CA GLY A 107 -2.71 -1.29 16.77
C GLY A 107 -1.90 -1.64 18.02
N ALA A 108 -1.61 -0.61 18.82
CA ALA A 108 -0.82 -0.73 20.05
C ALA A 108 -1.50 -1.59 21.13
N ASP A 109 -2.83 -1.68 21.11
CA ASP A 109 -3.67 -2.53 21.96
C ASP A 109 -3.71 -4.01 21.54
N GLN A 110 -3.10 -4.36 20.39
CA GLN A 110 -3.05 -5.72 19.87
C GLN A 110 -1.62 -6.16 19.49
N PRO A 111 -0.64 -6.13 20.42
CA PRO A 111 0.74 -6.49 20.13
C PRO A 111 0.84 -7.89 19.50
N GLY A 112 1.69 -8.03 18.48
CA GLY A 112 1.89 -9.27 17.74
C GLY A 112 0.79 -9.65 16.75
N VAL A 113 -0.33 -8.91 16.70
CA VAL A 113 -1.34 -9.10 15.65
C VAL A 113 -0.84 -8.53 14.33
N LEU A 114 -0.97 -9.31 13.26
CA LEU A 114 -0.70 -8.90 11.89
C LEU A 114 -1.91 -9.20 10.99
N TRP A 115 -2.04 -8.43 9.93
CA TRP A 115 -2.99 -8.65 8.85
C TRP A 115 -2.25 -8.85 7.53
N ALA A 116 -2.74 -9.77 6.70
CA ALA A 116 -2.23 -10.03 5.36
C ALA A 116 -3.38 -10.02 4.36
N GLY A 117 -3.27 -9.14 3.36
CA GLY A 117 -4.12 -9.16 2.18
C GLY A 117 -3.38 -9.85 1.05
N THR A 118 -4.06 -10.72 0.32
CA THR A 118 -3.43 -11.63 -0.64
C THR A 118 -3.94 -11.43 -2.06
N LEU A 119 -3.21 -12.01 -3.02
CA LEU A 119 -3.69 -12.33 -4.36
C LEU A 119 -3.80 -13.86 -4.49
N PRO A 120 -4.96 -14.42 -4.88
CA PRO A 120 -6.25 -13.74 -5.03
C PRO A 120 -6.78 -13.17 -3.71
N GLY A 121 -7.83 -12.36 -3.74
CA GLY A 121 -8.30 -11.56 -2.61
C GLY A 121 -8.80 -12.38 -1.42
N GLY A 122 -7.93 -12.58 -0.42
CA GLY A 122 -8.26 -13.10 0.91
C GLY A 122 -7.64 -12.20 1.98
N LEU A 123 -8.33 -12.09 3.13
CA LEU A 123 -7.82 -11.37 4.29
C LEU A 123 -7.49 -12.41 5.36
N PHE A 124 -6.27 -12.34 5.88
CA PHE A 124 -5.79 -13.23 6.92
C PHE A 124 -5.32 -12.44 8.12
N ARG A 125 -5.47 -13.04 9.30
CA ARG A 125 -5.04 -12.49 10.57
C ARG A 125 -4.08 -13.47 11.25
N SER A 126 -2.99 -12.94 11.78
CA SER A 126 -2.10 -13.62 12.72
C SER A 126 -2.25 -12.97 14.09
N SER A 127 -2.16 -13.75 15.16
CA SER A 127 -2.11 -13.26 16.55
C SER A 127 -0.77 -13.52 17.23
N ASP A 128 0.22 -13.98 16.47
CA ASP A 128 1.48 -14.55 16.95
C ASP A 128 2.66 -14.15 16.05
N ARG A 129 2.68 -12.89 15.61
CA ARG A 129 3.82 -12.30 14.87
C ARG A 129 4.16 -13.06 13.58
N GLY A 130 3.12 -13.57 12.91
CA GLY A 130 3.21 -14.30 11.65
C GLY A 130 3.52 -15.79 11.78
N ASP A 131 3.64 -16.33 12.99
CA ASP A 131 3.93 -17.75 13.20
C ASP A 131 2.75 -18.65 12.77
N SER A 132 1.51 -18.14 12.81
CA SER A 132 0.33 -18.77 12.22
C SER A 132 -0.66 -17.75 11.64
N TRP A 133 -1.51 -18.19 10.71
CA TRP A 133 -2.49 -17.36 10.02
C TRP A 133 -3.86 -18.01 9.98
N GLN A 134 -4.91 -17.19 10.15
CA GLN A 134 -6.31 -17.59 10.02
C GLN A 134 -6.98 -16.77 8.94
N LEU A 135 -7.75 -17.42 8.06
CA LEU A 135 -8.60 -16.75 7.10
C LEU A 135 -9.73 -16.03 7.83
N VAL A 136 -10.00 -14.79 7.45
CA VAL A 136 -11.15 -14.03 7.95
C VAL A 136 -12.40 -14.50 7.20
N GLU A 137 -13.00 -15.57 7.71
CA GLU A 137 -14.12 -16.25 7.05
C GLU A 137 -15.35 -15.37 6.86
N SER A 138 -15.59 -14.40 7.75
CA SER A 138 -16.70 -13.45 7.67
C SER A 138 -16.65 -12.60 6.39
N LEU A 139 -15.46 -12.16 5.97
CA LEU A 139 -15.26 -11.45 4.71
C LEU A 139 -15.19 -12.42 3.52
N TRP A 140 -14.51 -13.55 3.70
CA TRP A 140 -14.37 -14.57 2.66
C TRP A 140 -15.72 -15.13 2.18
N ASN A 141 -16.67 -15.30 3.10
CA ASN A 141 -18.00 -15.83 2.83
C ASN A 141 -19.04 -14.72 2.58
N ALA A 142 -18.63 -13.45 2.50
CA ALA A 142 -19.54 -12.36 2.17
C ALA A 142 -20.13 -12.57 0.76
N PRO A 143 -21.47 -12.53 0.58
CA PRO A 143 -22.09 -12.79 -0.72
C PRO A 143 -21.60 -11.89 -1.85
N GLN A 144 -21.30 -10.61 -1.53
CA GLN A 144 -20.81 -9.65 -2.51
C GLN A 144 -19.39 -9.96 -2.99
N ARG A 145 -18.64 -10.87 -2.33
CA ARG A 145 -17.35 -11.34 -2.84
C ARG A 145 -17.47 -11.97 -4.23
N ALA A 146 -18.63 -12.55 -4.56
CA ALA A 146 -18.90 -13.08 -5.90
C ALA A 146 -18.88 -12.01 -7.01
N GLN A 147 -18.93 -10.72 -6.66
CA GLN A 147 -18.82 -9.60 -7.60
C GLN A 147 -17.38 -9.13 -7.78
N TRP A 148 -16.42 -9.58 -6.96
CA TRP A 148 -15.04 -9.16 -7.07
C TRP A 148 -14.39 -9.72 -8.33
N PHE A 149 -13.52 -8.93 -8.94
CA PHE A 149 -12.88 -9.28 -10.21
C PHE A 149 -11.48 -8.67 -10.31
N GLY A 150 -10.74 -9.14 -11.31
CA GLY A 150 -9.43 -8.59 -11.64
C GLY A 150 -9.53 -7.30 -12.45
N GLY A 151 -8.75 -6.28 -12.08
CA GLY A 151 -8.55 -5.06 -12.89
C GLY A 151 -7.11 -4.97 -13.38
N GLY A 152 -6.16 -4.86 -12.44
CA GLY A 152 -4.72 -4.85 -12.75
C GLY A 152 -4.06 -6.23 -12.88
N TYR A 153 -4.55 -7.20 -12.11
CA TYR A 153 -4.24 -8.64 -12.21
C TYR A 153 -5.51 -9.38 -12.59
N ASP A 154 -5.41 -10.63 -13.06
CA ASP A 154 -6.57 -11.45 -13.46
C ASP A 154 -7.51 -11.82 -12.29
N VAL A 155 -7.08 -11.58 -11.05
CA VAL A 155 -7.83 -11.89 -9.83
C VAL A 155 -7.90 -10.66 -8.93
N PRO A 156 -8.95 -10.53 -8.10
CA PRO A 156 -9.02 -9.46 -7.11
C PRO A 156 -7.90 -9.62 -6.08
N GLY A 157 -7.51 -8.54 -5.42
CA GLY A 157 -6.55 -8.58 -4.32
C GLY A 157 -6.94 -7.64 -3.18
N ILE A 158 -6.57 -8.03 -1.95
CA ILE A 158 -6.80 -7.19 -0.76
C ILE A 158 -5.54 -6.41 -0.42
N HIS A 159 -5.71 -5.11 -0.23
CA HIS A 159 -4.66 -4.16 0.14
C HIS A 159 -5.22 -3.05 1.04
N SER A 160 -4.38 -2.03 1.32
CA SER A 160 -4.77 -0.85 2.11
C SER A 160 -5.43 -1.18 3.47
N ILE A 161 -4.85 -2.14 4.19
CA ILE A 161 -5.34 -2.53 5.51
C ILE A 161 -5.04 -1.40 6.50
N CYS A 162 -6.07 -0.65 6.86
CA CYS A 162 -5.99 0.51 7.75
C CYS A 162 -6.65 0.15 9.08
N VAL A 163 -5.84 -0.09 10.12
CA VAL A 163 -6.30 -0.27 11.50
C VAL A 163 -6.53 1.12 12.12
N ASP A 164 -7.68 1.34 12.74
CA ASP A 164 -7.94 2.60 13.43
C ASP A 164 -7.07 2.69 14.70
N PRO A 165 -6.21 3.71 14.85
CA PRO A 165 -5.31 3.83 16.00
C PRO A 165 -6.05 4.07 17.32
N ARG A 166 -7.35 4.39 17.30
CA ARG A 166 -8.18 4.59 18.49
C ARG A 166 -8.76 3.27 19.02
N ASP A 167 -8.91 2.27 18.14
CA ASP A 167 -9.60 1.01 18.42
C ASP A 167 -9.24 -0.03 17.34
N SER A 168 -8.39 -1.00 17.66
CA SER A 168 -7.96 -2.02 16.69
C SER A 168 -9.06 -3.00 16.28
N ALA A 169 -10.26 -2.95 16.87
CA ALA A 169 -11.42 -3.68 16.35
C ALA A 169 -11.96 -3.07 15.05
N LYS A 170 -11.58 -1.82 14.75
CA LYS A 170 -12.00 -1.11 13.53
C LYS A 170 -10.91 -1.21 12.48
N VAL A 171 -11.23 -1.88 11.37
CA VAL A 171 -10.29 -2.11 10.27
C VAL A 171 -11.00 -1.82 8.94
N LEU A 172 -10.33 -1.06 8.09
CA LEU A 172 -10.72 -0.82 6.70
C LEU A 172 -9.76 -1.55 5.77
N VAL A 173 -10.29 -2.15 4.71
CA VAL A 173 -9.49 -2.74 3.63
C VAL A 173 -9.98 -2.25 2.26
N GLY A 174 -9.05 -2.10 1.32
CA GLY A 174 -9.34 -1.88 -0.09
C GLY A 174 -9.21 -3.18 -0.87
N VAL A 175 -10.08 -3.36 -1.86
CA VAL A 175 -10.08 -4.52 -2.75
C VAL A 175 -10.05 -4.05 -4.20
N SER A 176 -8.97 -4.35 -4.93
CA SER A 176 -8.85 -4.14 -6.38
C SER A 176 -9.19 -5.43 -7.14
N CYS A 177 -10.33 -5.58 -7.82
CA CYS A 177 -11.55 -4.78 -7.76
C CYS A 177 -12.56 -5.48 -6.85
N GLY A 178 -13.24 -4.72 -6.01
CA GLY A 178 -14.10 -5.29 -4.99
C GLY A 178 -14.63 -4.29 -3.96
N GLY A 179 -14.17 -3.05 -3.99
CA GLY A 179 -14.67 -2.00 -3.11
C GLY A 179 -13.79 -1.68 -1.91
N VAL A 180 -14.36 -0.86 -1.03
CA VAL A 180 -13.83 -0.53 0.29
C VAL A 180 -14.68 -1.24 1.33
N TRP A 181 -14.05 -2.00 2.21
CA TRP A 181 -14.74 -2.81 3.22
C TRP A 181 -14.27 -2.43 4.62
N GLN A 182 -15.20 -2.44 5.57
CA GLN A 182 -14.92 -2.10 6.96
C GLN A 182 -15.55 -3.07 7.94
N THR A 183 -14.82 -3.31 9.03
CA THR A 183 -15.33 -3.94 10.24
C THR A 183 -15.21 -2.97 11.40
N VAL A 184 -16.13 -3.08 12.37
CA VAL A 184 -16.08 -2.35 13.65
C VAL A 184 -16.11 -3.29 14.86
N ASP A 185 -16.02 -4.60 14.62
CA ASP A 185 -16.18 -5.66 15.61
C ASP A 185 -15.02 -6.68 15.57
N GLY A 186 -13.83 -6.24 15.13
CA GLY A 186 -12.63 -7.05 15.09
C GLY A 186 -12.61 -8.08 13.96
N GLY A 187 -13.43 -7.87 12.92
CA GLY A 187 -13.55 -8.75 11.77
C GLY A 187 -14.60 -9.84 11.93
N ALA A 188 -15.51 -9.75 12.91
CA ALA A 188 -16.63 -10.69 13.03
C ALA A 188 -17.68 -10.45 11.94
N SER A 189 -17.87 -9.20 11.51
CA SER A 189 -18.68 -8.80 10.36
C SER A 189 -18.01 -7.68 9.55
N TRP A 190 -18.40 -7.58 8.28
CA TRP A 190 -17.87 -6.60 7.34
C TRP A 190 -19.00 -5.93 6.55
N ALA A 191 -18.84 -4.64 6.29
CA ALA A 191 -19.73 -3.84 5.46
C ALA A 191 -18.97 -3.21 4.30
N LEU A 192 -19.64 -3.03 3.17
CA LEU A 192 -19.18 -2.11 2.13
C LEU A 192 -19.23 -0.68 2.67
N SER A 193 -18.26 0.13 2.26
CA SER A 193 -18.05 1.49 2.73
C SER A 193 -17.38 2.33 1.63
N ALA A 194 -17.88 2.21 0.40
CA ALA A 194 -17.44 2.96 -0.76
C ALA A 194 -18.50 3.96 -1.25
N THR A 195 -19.47 4.30 -0.39
CA THR A 195 -20.55 5.24 -0.72
C THR A 195 -19.97 6.58 -1.21
N GLY A 196 -20.39 7.00 -2.41
CA GLY A 196 -19.92 8.21 -3.09
C GLY A 196 -18.78 7.99 -4.10
N MET A 197 -18.14 6.82 -4.12
CA MET A 197 -17.19 6.44 -5.17
C MET A 197 -17.90 6.09 -6.48
N ARG A 198 -17.18 6.23 -7.61
CA ARG A 198 -17.69 5.91 -8.95
C ARG A 198 -16.64 5.16 -9.75
N ALA A 199 -17.07 4.08 -10.40
CA ALA A 199 -16.30 3.22 -11.28
C ALA A 199 -16.71 3.50 -12.74
N ASP A 200 -16.17 4.57 -13.34
CA ASP A 200 -16.53 4.99 -14.72
C ASP A 200 -16.12 4.00 -15.83
N TYR A 201 -15.27 3.04 -15.48
CA TYR A 201 -14.89 1.90 -16.32
C TYR A 201 -15.96 0.80 -16.35
N MET A 202 -17.00 0.89 -15.52
CA MET A 202 -18.15 0.00 -15.53
C MET A 202 -19.30 0.58 -16.37
N PRO A 203 -20.27 -0.24 -16.82
CA PRO A 203 -21.50 0.26 -17.40
C PRO A 203 -22.21 1.26 -16.47
N PRO A 204 -22.94 2.27 -16.98
CA PRO A 204 -23.57 3.30 -16.17
C PRO A 204 -24.53 2.79 -15.09
N GLU A 205 -25.05 1.57 -15.21
CA GLU A 205 -25.93 0.97 -14.21
C GLU A 205 -25.16 0.37 -13.01
N LEU A 206 -23.84 0.29 -13.09
CA LEU A 206 -22.94 -0.31 -12.11
C LEU A 206 -21.85 0.64 -11.61
N ASP A 207 -21.76 1.86 -12.13
CA ASP A 207 -20.68 2.80 -11.78
C ASP A 207 -20.70 3.20 -10.30
N GLU A 208 -21.88 3.36 -9.70
CA GLU A 208 -22.07 3.60 -8.26
C GLU A 208 -22.10 2.32 -7.41
N ASN A 209 -21.93 1.12 -8.00
CA ASN A 209 -21.91 -0.12 -7.22
C ASN A 209 -20.62 -0.18 -6.37
N GLU A 210 -20.79 -0.17 -5.05
CA GLU A 210 -19.67 -0.18 -4.10
C GLU A 210 -18.78 -1.42 -4.21
N ALA A 211 -19.32 -2.56 -4.67
CA ALA A 211 -18.60 -3.84 -4.75
C ALA A 211 -17.74 -3.98 -6.02
N VAL A 212 -17.74 -3.01 -6.93
CA VAL A 212 -16.95 -3.05 -8.18
C VAL A 212 -15.86 -1.97 -8.27
N GLN A 213 -15.74 -1.14 -7.23
CA GLN A 213 -14.72 -0.09 -7.16
C GLN A 213 -13.30 -0.70 -7.12
N ASP A 214 -12.34 0.03 -7.67
CA ASP A 214 -10.92 -0.34 -7.79
C ASP A 214 -10.05 0.71 -7.09
N PRO A 215 -10.08 0.77 -5.75
CA PRO A 215 -9.14 1.56 -5.00
C PRO A 215 -7.73 1.06 -5.28
N HIS A 216 -6.80 1.92 -5.67
CA HIS A 216 -5.40 1.51 -5.83
C HIS A 216 -4.66 1.56 -4.50
N ARG A 217 -4.88 2.61 -3.70
CA ARG A 217 -4.29 2.74 -2.37
C ARG A 217 -5.14 3.66 -1.50
N ILE A 218 -5.42 3.22 -0.29
CA ILE A 218 -6.12 3.99 0.76
C ILE A 218 -5.15 4.14 1.91
N VAL A 219 -5.05 5.37 2.45
CA VAL A 219 -4.22 5.67 3.62
C VAL A 219 -5.02 6.52 4.59
N ARG A 220 -4.91 6.18 5.88
CA ARG A 220 -5.52 6.88 7.01
C ARG A 220 -4.48 7.78 7.68
N SER A 221 -4.87 9.00 8.07
CA SER A 221 -4.03 9.84 8.92
C SER A 221 -4.06 9.32 10.37
N ALA A 222 -2.92 8.98 10.96
CA ALA A 222 -2.86 8.44 12.32
C ALA A 222 -3.37 9.42 13.40
N GLY A 223 -3.06 10.70 13.25
CA GLY A 223 -3.45 11.78 14.18
C GLY A 223 -4.80 12.42 13.85
N ALA A 224 -5.37 12.14 12.69
CA ALA A 224 -6.73 12.50 12.32
C ALA A 224 -7.46 11.28 11.70
N PRO A 225 -7.79 10.25 12.51
CA PRO A 225 -8.20 8.93 11.99
C PRO A 225 -9.46 8.92 11.12
N ASP A 226 -10.31 9.93 11.22
CA ASP A 226 -11.50 10.05 10.37
C ASP A 226 -11.15 10.53 8.95
N ALA A 227 -9.95 11.07 8.74
CA ALA A 227 -9.46 11.51 7.44
C ALA A 227 -8.71 10.38 6.71
N LEU A 228 -9.26 9.97 5.58
CA LEU A 228 -8.67 8.99 4.68
C LEU A 228 -8.61 9.54 3.26
N TRP A 229 -7.58 9.13 2.54
CA TRP A 229 -7.41 9.45 1.13
C TRP A 229 -7.28 8.16 0.32
N CYS A 230 -7.87 8.17 -0.86
CA CYS A 230 -7.83 7.08 -1.81
C CYS A 230 -7.33 7.59 -3.16
N GLN A 231 -6.21 7.04 -3.63
CA GLN A 231 -5.95 7.01 -5.06
C GLN A 231 -6.71 5.79 -5.60
N HIS A 232 -7.64 6.02 -6.51
CA HIS A 232 -8.44 4.97 -7.13
C HIS A 232 -8.30 5.04 -8.64
N HIS A 233 -8.75 3.99 -9.33
CA HIS A 233 -8.50 3.77 -10.75
C HIS A 233 -8.77 5.00 -11.62
N ASN A 234 -9.89 5.67 -11.42
CA ASN A 234 -10.32 6.81 -12.23
C ASN A 234 -10.35 8.14 -11.45
N GLY A 235 -9.60 8.28 -10.35
CA GLY A 235 -9.65 9.54 -9.59
C GLY A 235 -8.95 9.56 -8.23
N ILE A 236 -9.24 10.64 -7.49
CA ILE A 236 -8.81 10.84 -6.11
C ILE A 236 -10.04 11.04 -5.24
N TRP A 237 -10.15 10.29 -4.16
CA TRP A 237 -11.26 10.39 -3.22
C TRP A 237 -10.78 10.64 -1.81
N ARG A 238 -11.66 11.23 -1.02
CA ARG A 238 -11.38 11.56 0.36
C ARG A 238 -12.59 11.28 1.25
N SER A 239 -12.33 10.75 2.43
CA SER A 239 -13.33 10.60 3.48
C SER A 239 -12.95 11.47 4.69
N ARG A 240 -13.97 12.01 5.36
CA ARG A 240 -13.86 12.75 6.63
C ARG A 240 -14.57 12.04 7.80
N ASP A 241 -15.06 10.83 7.59
CA ASP A 241 -15.87 10.08 8.54
C ASP A 241 -15.41 8.62 8.67
N ALA A 242 -14.09 8.42 8.68
CA ALA A 242 -13.45 7.12 8.85
C ALA A 242 -13.69 6.13 7.69
N GLY A 243 -14.02 6.63 6.50
CA GLY A 243 -14.15 5.85 5.28
C GLY A 243 -15.57 5.40 4.98
N TRP A 244 -16.60 5.92 5.67
CA TRP A 244 -18.00 5.57 5.39
C TRP A 244 -18.54 6.28 4.16
N HIS A 245 -18.19 7.55 3.97
CA HIS A 245 -18.54 8.33 2.78
C HIS A 245 -17.29 8.92 2.13
N TRP A 246 -17.31 8.97 0.80
CA TRP A 246 -16.20 9.43 -0.02
C TRP A 246 -16.63 10.56 -0.94
N GLU A 247 -15.82 11.61 -0.98
CA GLU A 247 -15.98 12.76 -1.85
C GLU A 247 -14.86 12.75 -2.90
N GLU A 248 -15.20 12.95 -4.16
CA GLU A 248 -14.23 13.06 -5.24
C GLU A 248 -13.50 14.41 -5.19
N VAL A 249 -12.18 14.36 -5.40
CA VAL A 249 -11.30 15.52 -5.48
C VAL A 249 -10.91 15.76 -6.94
N THR A 250 -11.47 16.82 -7.52
CA THR A 250 -11.37 17.13 -8.95
C THR A 250 -10.35 18.22 -9.30
N THR A 251 -9.68 18.79 -8.29
CA THR A 251 -8.78 19.95 -8.44
C THR A 251 -7.33 19.57 -8.73
N ALA A 252 -7.00 18.27 -8.80
CA ALA A 252 -5.65 17.80 -9.11
C ALA A 252 -5.23 18.20 -10.54
N PRO A 253 -4.05 18.82 -10.74
CA PRO A 253 -3.75 19.57 -11.96
C PRO A 253 -3.15 18.77 -13.12
N LEU A 254 -2.67 17.54 -12.88
CA LEU A 254 -1.96 16.73 -13.88
C LEU A 254 -2.80 15.57 -14.39
N SER A 255 -3.09 14.63 -13.50
CA SER A 255 -3.90 13.46 -13.77
C SER A 255 -4.55 13.01 -12.46
N HIS A 256 -5.75 12.44 -12.59
CA HIS A 256 -6.49 11.81 -11.51
C HIS A 256 -6.17 10.31 -11.42
N PHE A 257 -5.46 9.77 -12.42
CA PHE A 257 -4.95 8.39 -12.44
C PHE A 257 -3.56 8.31 -11.80
N GLY A 258 -3.35 7.27 -11.01
CA GLY A 258 -2.09 6.97 -10.31
C GLY A 258 -2.28 5.74 -9.44
N PHE A 259 -1.28 5.34 -8.66
CA PHE A 259 -1.42 4.20 -7.73
C PHE A 259 -1.12 4.55 -6.28
N ALA A 260 -0.20 5.48 -6.06
CA ALA A 260 0.34 5.78 -4.75
C ALA A 260 -0.36 7.00 -4.14
N VAL A 261 -0.64 6.90 -2.84
CA VAL A 261 -1.00 8.04 -1.98
C VAL A 261 -0.28 7.90 -0.66
N ALA A 262 0.21 9.03 -0.13
CA ALA A 262 0.69 9.16 1.25
C ALA A 262 -0.11 10.28 1.95
N VAL A 263 -0.34 10.15 3.25
CA VAL A 263 -1.14 11.11 4.04
C VAL A 263 -0.33 11.53 5.25
N HIS A 264 -0.34 12.82 5.57
CA HIS A 264 0.44 13.33 6.68
C HIS A 264 -0.05 12.69 8.00
N PRO A 265 0.86 12.18 8.86
CA PRO A 265 0.47 11.38 10.03
C PRO A 265 -0.26 12.20 11.10
N ARG A 266 -0.21 13.54 11.05
CA ARG A 266 -0.85 14.42 12.04
C ARG A 266 -1.81 15.44 11.44
N ASP A 267 -1.97 15.44 10.12
CA ASP A 267 -2.82 16.39 9.41
C ASP A 267 -3.56 15.65 8.30
N GLY A 268 -4.86 15.43 8.50
CA GLY A 268 -5.71 14.72 7.55
C GLY A 268 -6.05 15.51 6.29
N ASP A 269 -5.74 16.81 6.22
CA ASP A 269 -5.94 17.64 5.04
C ASP A 269 -4.71 17.65 4.11
N THR A 270 -3.57 17.10 4.55
CA THR A 270 -2.35 17.02 3.75
C THR A 270 -2.11 15.61 3.18
N ALA A 271 -1.97 15.52 1.84
CA ALA A 271 -1.71 14.27 1.13
C ALA A 271 -0.84 14.47 -0.13
N TRP A 272 -0.13 13.42 -0.53
CA TRP A 272 0.73 13.37 -1.70
C TRP A 272 0.32 12.24 -2.65
N PHE A 273 0.40 12.50 -3.95
CA PHE A 273 0.08 11.57 -5.02
C PHE A 273 1.17 11.54 -6.07
N VAL A 274 1.30 10.41 -6.77
CA VAL A 274 2.21 10.28 -7.92
C VAL A 274 1.37 10.02 -9.18
N PRO A 275 1.03 11.06 -9.94
CA PRO A 275 0.15 10.92 -11.10
C PRO A 275 0.83 10.16 -12.25
N ALA A 276 0.04 9.34 -12.94
CA ALA A 276 0.40 8.71 -14.20
C ALA A 276 -0.66 9.03 -15.26
N GLN A 277 -0.33 8.85 -16.53
CA GLN A 277 -1.15 9.35 -17.62
C GLN A 277 -2.52 8.65 -17.72
N ALA A 278 -2.53 7.32 -17.79
CA ALA A 278 -3.76 6.53 -17.81
C ALA A 278 -3.49 5.05 -17.50
N ASP A 279 -4.55 4.26 -17.33
CA ASP A 279 -4.52 2.81 -17.21
C ASP A 279 -3.90 2.12 -18.45
N VAL A 280 -4.18 2.65 -19.65
CA VAL A 280 -3.65 2.20 -20.95
C VAL A 280 -2.25 2.71 -21.25
N LEU A 281 -1.75 3.70 -20.50
CA LEU A 281 -0.43 4.30 -20.70
C LEU A 281 0.18 4.66 -19.34
N ARG A 282 0.69 3.65 -18.65
CA ARG A 282 1.15 3.76 -17.25
C ARG A 282 2.56 4.33 -17.14
N ILE A 283 2.71 5.59 -17.54
CA ILE A 283 3.93 6.40 -17.41
C ILE A 283 3.57 7.80 -16.89
N PRO A 284 4.53 8.60 -16.41
CA PRO A 284 4.27 9.99 -16.07
C PRO A 284 3.77 10.78 -17.28
N LEU A 285 2.86 11.74 -17.03
CA LEU A 285 2.37 12.64 -18.07
C LEU A 285 3.55 13.35 -18.76
N ASP A 286 3.54 13.35 -20.09
CA ASP A 286 4.60 13.90 -20.95
C ASP A 286 6.01 13.32 -20.72
N GLY A 287 6.10 12.16 -20.06
CA GLY A 287 7.39 11.57 -19.66
C GLY A 287 8.15 12.43 -18.64
N ALA A 288 7.41 13.16 -17.80
CA ALA A 288 7.94 14.08 -16.79
C ALA A 288 7.39 13.74 -15.40
N LEU A 289 8.20 13.11 -14.55
CA LEU A 289 7.81 12.66 -13.22
C LEU A 289 7.50 13.85 -12.31
N ALA A 290 6.44 13.72 -11.53
CA ALA A 290 5.99 14.70 -10.55
C ALA A 290 5.37 14.01 -9.35
N VAL A 291 5.37 14.71 -8.22
CA VAL A 291 4.52 14.44 -7.07
C VAL A 291 3.55 15.61 -6.94
N THR A 292 2.27 15.35 -6.72
CA THR A 292 1.31 16.41 -6.38
C THR A 292 1.00 16.38 -4.91
N ARG A 293 0.86 17.55 -4.28
CA ARG A 293 0.57 17.69 -2.86
C ARG A 293 -0.61 18.62 -2.66
N THR A 294 -1.49 18.27 -1.74
CA THR A 294 -2.49 19.19 -1.17
C THR A 294 -2.23 19.37 0.32
N ARG A 295 -2.64 20.53 0.86
CA ARG A 295 -2.56 20.88 2.29
C ARG A 295 -3.87 21.45 2.85
N ASP A 296 -4.92 21.43 2.04
CA ASP A 296 -6.20 22.07 2.34
C ASP A 296 -7.40 21.13 2.10
N GLY A 297 -7.13 19.83 2.13
CA GLY A 297 -8.15 18.80 1.94
C GLY A 297 -8.57 18.65 0.48
N GLY A 298 -7.70 18.97 -0.47
CA GLY A 298 -7.93 18.78 -1.90
C GLY A 298 -8.62 19.97 -2.57
N LYS A 299 -8.58 21.17 -1.97
CA LYS A 299 -9.10 22.38 -2.63
C LYS A 299 -8.08 22.93 -3.61
N THR A 300 -6.79 22.84 -3.27
CA THR A 300 -5.68 23.21 -4.13
C THR A 300 -4.57 22.16 -4.09
N PHE A 301 -3.76 22.14 -5.15
CA PHE A 301 -2.63 21.25 -5.29
C PHE A 301 -1.39 22.00 -5.80
N GLU A 302 -0.24 21.58 -5.29
CA GLU A 302 1.09 21.98 -5.75
C GLU A 302 1.69 20.85 -6.59
N VAL A 303 2.42 21.20 -7.64
CA VAL A 303 3.14 20.24 -8.50
C VAL A 303 4.63 20.30 -8.16
N LEU A 304 5.14 19.21 -7.60
CA LEU A 304 6.50 19.10 -7.07
C LEU A 304 7.36 18.29 -8.05
N ARG A 305 8.41 18.93 -8.59
CA ARG A 305 9.24 18.40 -9.68
C ARG A 305 10.74 18.55 -9.44
N ASP A 306 11.17 19.35 -8.46
CA ASP A 306 12.58 19.66 -8.30
C ASP A 306 13.38 18.38 -7.96
N GLY A 307 14.45 18.16 -8.70
CA GLY A 307 15.26 16.93 -8.63
C GLY A 307 14.70 15.68 -9.31
N LEU A 308 13.48 15.73 -9.87
CA LEU A 308 12.86 14.58 -10.58
C LEU A 308 13.11 14.64 -12.11
N PRO A 309 13.15 13.49 -12.82
CA PRO A 309 13.31 13.46 -14.28
C PRO A 309 12.14 14.12 -15.02
N GLN A 310 12.44 15.12 -15.85
CA GLN A 310 11.43 15.94 -16.55
C GLN A 310 11.27 15.61 -18.05
N ARG A 311 12.03 14.65 -18.58
CA ARG A 311 11.95 14.18 -19.97
C ARG A 311 12.36 12.71 -20.02
N HIS A 312 11.77 11.95 -20.93
CA HIS A 312 12.07 10.52 -21.14
C HIS A 312 11.97 9.68 -19.85
N CYS A 313 11.08 10.09 -18.94
CA CYS A 313 10.80 9.32 -17.74
C CYS A 313 9.71 8.30 -18.04
N TYR A 314 10.01 7.03 -17.77
CA TYR A 314 9.07 5.91 -17.92
C TYR A 314 8.79 5.23 -16.57
N ASP A 315 9.15 5.91 -15.48
CA ASP A 315 8.99 5.44 -14.11
C ASP A 315 7.54 5.52 -13.66
N LEU A 316 6.95 4.38 -13.36
CA LEU A 316 5.64 4.29 -12.71
C LEU A 316 5.83 3.97 -11.23
N VAL A 317 5.11 4.69 -10.36
CA VAL A 317 5.14 4.42 -8.92
C VAL A 317 3.87 3.67 -8.53
N TYR A 318 4.05 2.41 -8.10
CA TYR A 318 2.94 1.57 -7.64
C TYR A 318 2.53 1.89 -6.20
N ARG A 319 1.41 1.26 -5.78
CA ARG A 319 0.67 1.46 -4.53
C ARG A 319 1.55 1.61 -3.27
N HIS A 320 2.54 0.75 -3.15
CA HIS A 320 3.46 0.68 -2.00
C HIS A 320 4.85 1.27 -2.33
N GLY A 321 4.99 1.94 -3.47
CA GLY A 321 6.22 2.59 -3.93
C GLY A 321 6.39 4.02 -3.41
N LEU A 322 5.48 4.53 -2.58
CA LEU A 322 5.59 5.81 -1.88
C LEU A 322 5.41 5.57 -0.38
N ALA A 323 6.34 6.06 0.43
CA ALA A 323 6.25 6.06 1.89
C ALA A 323 6.53 7.46 2.44
N LEU A 324 5.80 7.81 3.50
CA LEU A 324 6.04 8.99 4.34
C LEU A 324 6.47 8.50 5.73
N ALA A 325 7.54 9.07 6.27
CA ALA A 325 7.98 8.76 7.62
C ALA A 325 7.10 9.45 8.68
N ASP A 326 7.18 8.98 9.92
CA ASP A 326 6.44 9.55 11.06
C ASP A 326 6.82 11.01 11.38
N ASP A 327 7.94 11.51 10.84
CA ASP A 327 8.26 12.93 10.88
C ASP A 327 7.31 13.81 10.08
N GLY A 328 6.50 13.23 9.19
CA GLY A 328 5.55 13.93 8.33
C GLY A 328 6.21 14.73 7.21
N ARG A 329 7.53 14.58 7.02
CA ARG A 329 8.33 15.39 6.10
C ARG A 329 9.14 14.57 5.12
N SER A 330 9.65 13.43 5.58
CA SER A 330 10.51 12.55 4.81
C SER A 330 9.68 11.64 3.91
N LEU A 331 9.85 11.79 2.59
CA LEU A 331 9.22 10.97 1.57
C LEU A 331 10.26 10.09 0.88
N LEU A 332 9.90 8.84 0.65
CA LEU A 332 10.66 7.89 -0.17
C LEU A 332 9.75 7.40 -1.30
N MET A 333 10.24 7.49 -2.53
CA MET A 333 9.52 7.08 -3.72
C MET A 333 10.39 6.16 -4.56
N ALA A 334 9.84 5.04 -5.07
CA ALA A 334 10.55 4.16 -5.99
C ALA A 334 9.62 3.58 -7.05
N SER A 335 10.20 3.23 -8.21
CA SER A 335 9.45 2.91 -9.42
C SER A 335 9.55 1.46 -9.86
N THR A 336 8.64 1.10 -10.75
CA THR A 336 8.60 -0.20 -11.46
C THR A 336 9.77 -0.41 -12.42
N THR A 337 10.57 0.63 -12.69
CA THR A 337 11.75 0.58 -13.58
C THR A 337 13.06 0.75 -12.84
N GLY A 338 13.04 0.89 -11.51
CA GLY A 338 14.25 0.88 -10.68
C GLY A 338 14.80 2.25 -10.28
N GLY A 339 14.04 3.32 -10.52
CA GLY A 339 14.32 4.62 -9.95
C GLY A 339 13.91 4.69 -8.48
N ALA A 340 14.69 5.40 -7.67
CA ALA A 340 14.41 5.67 -6.27
C ALA A 340 14.85 7.09 -5.89
N TRP A 341 13.97 7.82 -5.20
CA TRP A 341 14.16 9.20 -4.81
C TRP A 341 13.72 9.45 -3.37
N TYR A 342 14.36 10.40 -2.71
CA TYR A 342 14.07 10.82 -1.35
C TYR A 342 13.91 12.33 -1.26
N SER A 343 12.98 12.78 -0.43
CA SER A 343 12.80 14.18 -0.07
C SER A 343 12.74 14.28 1.45
N SER A 344 13.47 15.21 2.06
CA SER A 344 13.40 15.51 3.49
C SER A 344 12.48 16.69 3.84
N ASP A 345 11.83 17.29 2.85
CA ASP A 345 11.13 18.56 2.97
C ASP A 345 9.74 18.53 2.32
N GLU A 346 8.98 17.46 2.57
CA GLU A 346 7.57 17.37 2.15
C GLU A 346 7.37 17.40 0.63
N GLY A 347 8.41 16.99 -0.10
CA GLY A 347 8.43 16.78 -1.54
C GLY A 347 8.94 18.00 -2.32
N GLU A 348 9.37 19.08 -1.66
CA GLU A 348 9.84 20.28 -2.36
C GLU A 348 11.08 19.97 -3.22
N HIS A 349 12.06 19.24 -2.66
CA HIS A 349 13.28 18.87 -3.36
C HIS A 349 13.55 17.37 -3.26
N TRP A 350 13.74 16.73 -4.42
CA TRP A 350 14.04 15.30 -4.51
C TRP A 350 15.51 15.03 -4.79
N GLN A 351 16.06 14.05 -4.08
CA GLN A 351 17.39 13.52 -4.30
C GLN A 351 17.26 12.12 -4.89
N THR A 352 17.94 11.86 -6.00
CA THR A 352 18.02 10.51 -6.57
C THR A 352 18.90 9.64 -5.67
N ILE A 353 18.33 8.57 -5.10
CA ILE A 353 19.08 7.52 -4.40
C ILE A 353 19.71 6.58 -5.42
N SER A 354 18.94 6.16 -6.43
CA SER A 354 19.41 5.30 -7.50
C SER A 354 18.51 5.41 -8.73
N ALA A 355 19.10 5.19 -9.91
CA ALA A 355 18.38 5.04 -11.17
C ALA A 355 18.53 3.64 -11.79
N HIS A 356 19.09 2.69 -11.03
CA HIS A 356 19.56 1.40 -11.53
C HIS A 356 19.17 0.21 -10.64
N LEU A 357 18.19 0.40 -9.76
CA LEU A 357 17.67 -0.73 -8.99
C LEU A 357 16.89 -1.69 -9.91
N PRO A 358 16.68 -2.94 -9.48
CA PRO A 358 15.64 -3.76 -10.07
C PRO A 358 14.25 -3.11 -9.87
N PRO A 359 13.23 -3.50 -10.65
CA PRO A 359 11.85 -3.07 -10.44
C PRO A 359 11.44 -3.16 -8.96
N VAL A 360 10.97 -2.04 -8.40
CA VAL A 360 10.62 -1.94 -6.97
C VAL A 360 9.12 -2.18 -6.78
N TYR A 361 8.77 -3.02 -5.81
CA TYR A 361 7.40 -3.36 -5.47
C TYR A 361 6.87 -2.55 -4.27
N ALA A 362 7.70 -2.40 -3.25
CA ALA A 362 7.33 -1.75 -1.99
C ALA A 362 8.53 -1.03 -1.37
N VAL A 363 8.26 0.07 -0.68
CA VAL A 363 9.26 0.82 0.10
C VAL A 363 8.74 1.09 1.50
N CYS A 364 9.63 1.10 2.50
CA CYS A 364 9.31 1.57 3.84
C CYS A 364 10.54 2.19 4.52
N PHE A 365 10.30 3.02 5.52
CA PHE A 365 11.35 3.46 6.44
C PHE A 365 11.45 2.49 7.62
N SER A 366 12.64 2.40 8.22
CA SER A 366 12.76 1.95 9.61
C SER A 366 12.43 3.15 10.49
N THR A 367 11.44 3.03 11.35
CA THR A 367 11.20 4.01 12.41
C THR A 367 11.95 3.58 13.68
N PRO A 368 12.52 4.51 14.47
CA PRO A 368 13.29 4.18 15.67
C PRO A 368 12.48 3.49 16.76
#